data_AF-A0A963L0N8-F1
#
_entry.id   AF-A0A963L0N8-F1
#
_cell.length_a   1.000
_cell.length_b   1.000
_cell.length_c   1.000
_cell.angle_alpha   90.00
_cell.angle_beta   90.00
_cell.angle_gamma   90.00
#
_symmetry.space_group_name_H-M   'P 1'
#
loop_
_entity.id
_entity.type
_entity.pdbx_description
1 polymer ?
#
loop_
_entity_poly.entity_id
_entity_poly.type
_entity_poly.pdbx_seq_one_letter_code
_entity_poly.pdbx_strand_id
1 'polypeptide(L)'
;MATTIGPVSNALSAQAANLLREALPVAKLADTLAATVKQSGGEAGQVAQAAIAAQPHAPAAQALGNVQMLVAISALSPQEERRRMQADHARRGLDSLDKLHGELLDGEVDPATLKELVQWLGRERDVADMSDESDSQFDALMHDIELRVRVELAKFDIEI
;
A
#
# COMPACT_ATOMS: atom_id res chain seq x y z
N MET A 1 -43.27 -15.09 40.04
CA MET A 1 -42.29 -15.89 39.28
C MET A 1 -41.49 -14.92 38.40
N ALA A 2 -40.27 -14.59 38.79
CA ALA A 2 -39.40 -13.64 38.08
C ALA A 2 -38.09 -14.36 37.76
N THR A 3 -37.81 -14.53 36.46
CA THR A 3 -36.59 -15.15 35.96
C THR A 3 -35.56 -14.07 35.68
N THR A 4 -34.50 -14.08 36.49
CA THR A 4 -33.27 -13.30 36.31
C THR A 4 -32.51 -13.77 35.08
N ILE A 5 -32.25 -12.88 34.13
CA ILE A 5 -31.35 -13.09 32.99
C ILE A 5 -30.05 -12.33 33.27
N GLY A 6 -28.95 -13.08 33.41
CA GLY A 6 -27.56 -12.61 33.42
C GLY A 6 -26.63 -13.80 33.70
N PRO A 7 -25.32 -13.76 33.39
CA PRO A 7 -24.55 -12.77 32.64
C PRO A 7 -23.62 -13.46 31.60
N VAL A 8 -24.09 -13.73 30.38
CA VAL A 8 -23.24 -14.37 29.34
C VAL A 8 -22.41 -13.34 28.56
N SER A 9 -22.82 -12.08 28.53
CA SER A 9 -22.16 -11.02 27.74
C SER A 9 -20.79 -10.57 28.27
N ASN A 10 -20.47 -10.80 29.55
CA ASN A 10 -19.23 -10.29 30.15
C ASN A 10 -18.01 -11.21 29.86
N ALA A 11 -18.24 -12.50 29.59
CA ALA A 11 -17.18 -13.47 29.33
C ALA A 11 -16.59 -13.33 27.92
N LEU A 12 -17.43 -13.02 26.92
CA LEU A 12 -16.97 -12.79 25.54
C LEU A 12 -16.13 -11.51 25.41
N SER A 13 -16.46 -10.45 26.17
CA SER A 13 -15.66 -9.22 26.20
C SER A 13 -14.28 -9.43 26.85
N ALA A 14 -14.21 -10.23 27.91
CA ALA A 14 -12.94 -10.59 28.54
C ALA A 14 -12.06 -11.47 27.64
N GLN A 15 -12.68 -12.35 26.85
CA GLN A 15 -11.97 -13.21 25.90
C GLN A 15 -11.46 -12.42 24.68
N ALA A 16 -12.24 -11.47 24.17
CA ALA A 16 -11.79 -10.56 23.10
C ALA A 16 -10.64 -9.64 23.55
N ALA A 17 -10.67 -9.15 24.79
CA ALA A 17 -9.60 -8.33 25.36
C ALA A 17 -8.30 -9.12 25.59
N ASN A 18 -8.38 -10.42 25.90
CA ASN A 18 -7.22 -11.30 26.00
C ASN A 18 -6.60 -11.61 24.63
N LEU A 19 -7.43 -11.83 23.59
CA LEU A 19 -6.94 -12.06 22.23
C LEU A 19 -6.27 -10.80 21.63
N LEU A 20 -6.77 -9.60 21.95
CA LEU A 20 -6.12 -8.34 21.55
C LEU A 20 -4.81 -8.06 22.33
N ARG A 21 -4.65 -8.66 23.52
CA ARG A 21 -3.45 -8.53 24.36
C ARG A 21 -2.35 -9.55 23.99
N GLU A 22 -2.71 -10.68 23.40
CA GLU A 22 -1.75 -11.63 22.80
C GLU A 22 -1.25 -11.20 21.41
N ALA A 23 -1.96 -10.29 20.72
CA ALA A 23 -1.63 -9.84 19.37
C ALA A 23 -0.47 -8.82 19.26
N LEU A 24 0.31 -8.62 20.32
CA LEU A 24 1.57 -7.87 20.28
C LEU A 24 2.68 -8.76 20.84
N PRO A 25 3.59 -9.26 19.99
CA PRO A 25 4.81 -8.47 19.85
C PRO A 25 5.50 -8.62 18.47
N VAL A 26 5.11 -7.81 17.49
CA VAL A 26 5.94 -7.59 16.29
C VAL A 26 7.33 -7.06 16.68
N ALA A 27 7.40 -6.28 17.78
CA ALA A 27 8.65 -5.78 18.33
C ALA A 27 9.58 -6.87 18.89
N LYS A 28 9.06 -7.91 19.58
CA LYS A 28 9.92 -8.99 20.09
C LYS A 28 10.46 -9.89 18.98
N LEU A 29 9.72 -10.02 17.88
CA LEU A 29 10.21 -10.75 16.71
C LEU A 29 11.38 -10.03 16.04
N ALA A 30 11.31 -8.69 15.94
CA ALA A 30 12.41 -7.87 15.45
C ALA A 30 13.68 -7.99 16.33
N ASP A 31 13.53 -7.98 17.65
CA ASP A 31 14.65 -8.15 18.59
C ASP A 31 15.29 -9.55 18.50
N THR A 32 14.48 -10.61 18.32
CA THR A 32 15.01 -11.98 18.13
C THR A 32 15.76 -12.13 16.80
N LEU A 33 15.29 -11.50 15.72
CA LEU A 33 15.94 -11.54 14.41
C LEU A 33 17.25 -10.73 14.39
N ALA A 34 17.29 -9.56 15.04
CA ALA A 34 18.50 -8.77 15.20
C ALA A 34 19.58 -9.51 16.02
N ALA A 35 19.17 -10.30 17.02
CA ALA A 35 20.08 -11.16 17.77
C ALA A 35 20.64 -12.32 16.93
N THR A 36 19.84 -12.92 16.04
CA THR A 36 20.28 -14.01 15.16
C THR A 36 21.23 -13.53 14.05
N VAL A 37 20.99 -12.37 13.44
CA VAL A 37 21.88 -11.79 12.40
C VAL A 37 23.25 -11.41 12.98
N LYS A 38 23.32 -10.99 14.25
CA LYS A 38 24.58 -10.67 14.91
C LYS A 38 25.42 -11.92 15.25
N GLN A 39 24.80 -13.10 15.23
CA GLN A 39 25.44 -14.38 15.54
C GLN A 39 25.93 -15.13 14.29
N SER A 40 25.49 -14.74 13.09
CA SER A 40 25.91 -15.31 11.79
C SER A 40 26.88 -14.43 10.99
N GLY A 41 27.43 -13.39 11.62
CA GLY A 41 28.49 -12.55 11.06
C GLY A 41 29.89 -13.09 11.36
N GLY A 42 30.28 -14.18 10.71
CA GLY A 42 31.67 -14.65 10.75
C GLY A 42 31.82 -16.13 10.42
N GLU A 43 32.00 -16.46 9.13
CA GLU A 43 33.11 -17.27 8.63
C GLU A 43 32.93 -17.52 7.12
N ALA A 44 33.95 -17.12 6.38
CA ALA A 44 34.06 -17.30 4.95
C ALA A 44 34.46 -18.75 4.63
N GLY A 45 33.80 -19.33 3.63
CA GLY A 45 34.34 -20.40 2.78
C GLY A 45 34.34 -21.80 3.37
N GLN A 46 33.48 -22.66 2.82
CA GLN A 46 33.92 -23.88 2.12
C GLN A 46 32.74 -24.58 1.46
N VAL A 47 32.91 -24.83 0.16
CA VAL A 47 32.04 -25.68 -0.66
C VAL A 47 32.40 -27.13 -0.33
N ALA A 48 31.44 -27.92 0.15
CA ALA A 48 31.59 -29.36 0.26
C ALA A 48 30.32 -30.07 -0.24
N GLN A 49 30.49 -30.72 -1.38
CA GLN A 49 29.57 -31.65 -2.02
C GLN A 49 29.51 -32.96 -1.21
N ALA A 50 28.31 -33.43 -0.83
CA ALA A 50 28.12 -34.82 -0.42
C ALA A 50 26.68 -35.33 -0.68
N ALA A 51 26.62 -36.28 -1.62
CA ALA A 51 25.74 -37.45 -1.75
C ALA A 51 24.22 -37.35 -1.49
N ILE A 52 23.48 -37.76 -2.52
CA ILE A 52 22.04 -38.04 -2.52
C ILE A 52 21.80 -39.37 -1.77
N ALA A 53 20.99 -39.33 -0.72
CA ALA A 53 20.31 -40.49 -0.16
C ALA A 53 18.83 -40.13 0.09
N ALA A 54 17.93 -40.98 -0.39
CA ALA A 54 16.49 -40.73 -0.40
C ALA A 54 15.84 -40.92 0.99
N GLN A 55 15.23 -39.84 1.48
CA GLN A 55 14.03 -39.65 2.32
C GLN A 55 13.79 -40.54 3.57
N PRO A 56 13.38 -39.88 4.68
CA PRO A 56 11.96 -39.84 4.99
C PRO A 56 11.44 -38.42 5.30
N HIS A 57 10.14 -38.27 5.13
CA HIS A 57 9.30 -37.07 5.21
C HIS A 57 9.61 -36.04 6.33
N ALA A 58 9.92 -34.81 5.88
CA ALA A 58 9.69 -33.44 6.42
C ALA A 58 9.93 -33.09 7.92
N PRO A 59 10.54 -31.92 8.19
CA PRO A 59 10.03 -30.97 9.16
C PRO A 59 9.18 -29.92 8.44
N ALA A 60 7.85 -30.04 8.55
CA ALA A 60 6.89 -29.04 8.07
C ALA A 60 7.06 -27.66 8.77
N ALA A 61 7.93 -27.56 9.78
CA ALA A 61 8.22 -26.32 10.52
C ALA A 61 9.12 -25.33 9.77
N GLN A 62 9.97 -25.76 8.83
CA GLN A 62 10.80 -24.83 8.04
C GLN A 62 10.07 -24.27 6.80
N ALA A 63 9.09 -25.00 6.28
CA ALA A 63 8.25 -24.51 5.18
C ALA A 63 7.31 -23.37 5.62
N LEU A 64 6.85 -23.39 6.88
CA LEU A 64 6.00 -22.33 7.46
C LEU A 64 6.78 -21.02 7.69
N GLY A 65 8.09 -21.09 7.96
CA GLY A 65 8.95 -19.91 8.01
C GLY A 65 9.09 -19.23 6.65
N ASN A 66 9.18 -20.00 5.56
CA ASN A 66 9.34 -19.45 4.21
C ASN A 66 8.08 -18.77 3.68
N VAL A 67 6.89 -19.35 3.92
CA VAL A 67 5.63 -18.71 3.49
C VAL A 67 5.35 -17.47 4.32
N GLN A 68 5.52 -17.53 5.64
CA GLN A 68 5.32 -16.35 6.48
C GLN A 68 6.36 -15.26 6.21
N MET A 69 7.59 -15.63 5.83
CA MET A 69 8.60 -14.68 5.37
C MET A 69 8.30 -14.10 4.00
N LEU A 70 7.79 -14.88 3.04
CA LEU A 70 7.33 -14.36 1.74
C LEU A 70 6.09 -13.48 1.90
N VAL A 71 5.17 -13.81 2.79
CA VAL A 71 4.01 -12.97 3.15
C VAL A 71 4.49 -11.68 3.81
N ALA A 72 5.44 -11.74 4.75
CA ALA A 72 6.03 -10.55 5.36
C ALA A 72 6.79 -9.67 4.34
N ILE A 73 7.55 -10.27 3.41
CA ILE A 73 8.21 -9.53 2.32
C ILE A 73 7.18 -8.94 1.35
N SER A 74 6.11 -9.67 1.04
CA SER A 74 4.99 -9.16 0.20
C SER A 74 4.18 -8.06 0.89
N ALA A 75 4.19 -8.02 2.22
CA ALA A 75 3.57 -6.97 3.00
C ALA A 75 4.43 -5.69 3.07
N LEU A 76 5.71 -5.75 2.68
CA LEU A 76 6.61 -4.59 2.59
C LEU A 76 6.50 -3.81 1.25
N SER A 77 6.07 -4.45 0.16
CA SER A 77 5.93 -3.83 -1.16
C SER A 77 4.63 -3.05 -1.49
N PRO A 78 3.52 -3.07 -0.72
CA PRO A 78 2.29 -2.38 -1.10
C PRO A 78 2.42 -0.85 -1.12
N GLN A 79 3.25 -0.29 -0.24
CA GLN A 79 3.42 1.15 -0.14
C GLN A 79 4.14 1.74 -1.36
N GLU A 80 5.22 1.09 -1.80
CA GLU A 80 5.96 1.53 -3.00
C GLU A 80 5.09 1.47 -4.25
N GLU A 81 4.30 0.41 -4.40
CA GLU A 81 3.39 0.27 -5.53
C GLU A 81 2.29 1.34 -5.50
N ARG A 82 1.68 1.62 -4.33
CA ARG A 82 0.73 2.73 -4.18
C ARG A 82 1.35 4.07 -4.56
N ARG A 83 2.57 4.35 -4.08
CA ARG A 83 3.31 5.58 -4.43
C ARG A 83 3.57 5.68 -5.94
N ARG A 84 3.92 4.58 -6.60
CA ARG A 84 4.08 4.54 -8.06
C ARG A 84 2.78 4.83 -8.78
N MET A 85 1.68 4.18 -8.38
CA MET A 85 0.36 4.39 -8.99
C MET A 85 -0.13 5.84 -8.81
N GLN A 86 0.11 6.43 -7.64
CA GLN A 86 -0.16 7.85 -7.36
C GLN A 86 0.68 8.78 -8.24
N ALA A 87 1.99 8.54 -8.32
CA ALA A 87 2.89 9.33 -9.17
C ALA A 87 2.51 9.23 -10.67
N ASP A 88 2.16 8.04 -11.15
CA ASP A 88 1.68 7.83 -12.52
C ASP A 88 0.35 8.52 -12.77
N HIS A 89 -0.55 8.55 -11.78
CA HIS A 89 -1.78 9.31 -11.87
C HIS A 89 -1.53 10.82 -11.95
N ALA A 90 -0.70 11.37 -11.06
CA ALA A 90 -0.31 12.79 -11.08
C ALA A 90 0.30 13.17 -12.44
N ARG A 91 1.23 12.35 -12.93
CA ARG A 91 1.91 12.57 -14.21
C ARG A 91 0.95 12.60 -15.38
N ARG A 92 -0.02 11.68 -15.43
CA ARG A 92 -1.06 11.71 -16.48
C ARG A 92 -1.86 13.01 -16.47
N GLY A 93 -2.17 13.55 -15.29
CA GLY A 93 -2.87 14.84 -15.17
C GLY A 93 -2.03 15.99 -15.70
N LEU A 94 -0.75 16.04 -15.34
CA LEU A 94 0.21 17.02 -15.85
C LEU A 94 0.41 16.91 -17.37
N ASP A 95 0.59 15.71 -17.90
CA ASP A 95 0.77 15.49 -19.34
C ASP A 95 -0.45 15.98 -20.13
N SER A 96 -1.68 15.74 -19.64
CA SER A 96 -2.90 16.27 -20.27
C SER A 96 -3.01 17.80 -20.17
N LEU A 97 -2.56 18.41 -19.07
CA LEU A 97 -2.49 19.86 -18.94
C LEU A 97 -1.46 20.49 -19.89
N ASP A 98 -0.29 19.87 -20.04
CA ASP A 98 0.75 20.33 -20.95
C ASP A 98 0.28 20.20 -22.41
N LYS A 99 -0.43 19.13 -22.75
CA LYS A 99 -1.07 18.97 -24.06
C LYS A 99 -2.08 20.08 -24.32
N LEU A 100 -2.98 20.35 -23.37
CA LEU A 100 -3.95 21.45 -23.48
C LEU A 100 -3.25 22.81 -23.61
N HIS A 101 -2.15 23.02 -22.89
CA HIS A 101 -1.37 24.24 -23.00
C HIS A 101 -0.80 24.42 -24.42
N GLY A 102 -0.25 23.37 -25.03
CA GLY A 102 0.22 23.39 -26.41
C GLY A 102 -0.90 23.73 -27.40
N GLU A 103 -2.04 23.07 -27.29
CA GLU A 103 -3.25 23.34 -28.09
C GLU A 103 -3.72 24.79 -27.96
N LEU A 104 -3.71 25.34 -26.75
CA LEU A 104 -4.03 26.75 -26.50
C LEU A 104 -3.06 27.73 -27.17
N LEU A 105 -1.76 27.38 -27.23
CA LEU A 105 -0.77 28.18 -27.94
C LEU A 105 -0.96 28.14 -29.46
N ASP A 106 -1.41 27.00 -29.99
CA ASP A 106 -1.74 26.82 -31.41
C ASP A 106 -3.09 27.48 -31.76
N GLY A 107 -3.92 27.78 -30.75
CA GLY A 107 -5.22 28.46 -30.89
C GLY A 107 -6.37 27.53 -31.24
N GLU A 108 -6.14 26.22 -31.26
CA GLU A 108 -7.15 25.19 -31.50
C GLU A 108 -7.07 24.13 -30.40
N VAL A 109 -8.19 23.90 -29.72
CA VAL A 109 -8.28 22.96 -28.59
C VAL A 109 -9.02 21.70 -29.02
N ASP A 110 -8.40 20.54 -28.77
CA ASP A 110 -8.99 19.24 -29.08
C ASP A 110 -10.00 18.86 -27.98
N PRO A 111 -11.29 18.65 -28.31
CA PRO A 111 -12.28 18.16 -27.35
C PRO A 111 -11.88 16.85 -26.65
N ALA A 112 -11.04 16.02 -27.29
CA ALA A 112 -10.54 14.80 -26.66
C ALA A 112 -9.66 15.10 -25.44
N THR A 113 -8.82 16.13 -25.50
CA THR A 113 -7.95 16.56 -24.39
C THR A 113 -8.77 17.03 -23.19
N LEU A 114 -9.82 17.82 -23.42
CA LEU A 114 -10.75 18.23 -22.36
C LEU A 114 -11.45 17.02 -21.73
N LYS A 115 -11.87 16.05 -22.55
CA LYS A 115 -12.51 14.82 -22.07
C LYS A 115 -11.56 13.94 -21.26
N GLU A 116 -10.26 13.91 -21.60
CA GLU A 116 -9.23 13.20 -20.82
C GLU A 116 -9.08 13.82 -19.42
N LEU A 117 -9.07 15.15 -19.33
CA LEU A 117 -9.00 15.88 -18.06
C LEU A 117 -10.22 15.62 -17.16
N VAL A 118 -11.43 15.58 -17.73
CA VAL A 118 -12.66 15.19 -17.00
C VAL A 118 -12.55 13.78 -16.44
N GLN A 119 -12.09 12.82 -17.27
CA GLN A 119 -11.90 11.44 -16.83
C GLN A 119 -10.79 11.28 -15.80
N TRP A 120 -9.77 12.13 -15.86
CA TRP A 120 -8.70 12.16 -14.88
C TRP A 120 -9.23 12.60 -13.51
N LEU A 121 -10.00 13.70 -13.44
CA LEU A 121 -10.66 14.14 -12.19
C LEU A 121 -11.60 13.06 -11.63
N GLY A 122 -12.35 12.37 -12.48
CA GLY A 122 -13.25 11.30 -12.02
C GLY A 122 -12.56 10.11 -11.36
N ARG A 123 -11.25 9.92 -11.57
CA ARG A 123 -10.45 8.83 -10.97
C ARG A 123 -9.83 9.20 -9.61
N GLU A 124 -9.99 10.44 -9.15
CA GLU A 124 -9.46 10.94 -7.87
C GLU A 124 -9.86 10.04 -6.69
N ARG A 125 -11.14 9.65 -6.64
CA ARG A 125 -11.70 8.86 -5.54
C ARG A 125 -11.07 7.48 -5.40
N ASP A 126 -10.60 6.89 -6.49
CA ASP A 126 -9.93 5.58 -6.48
C ASP A 126 -8.48 5.68 -5.99
N VAL A 127 -7.87 6.86 -6.13
CA VAL A 127 -6.45 7.13 -5.77
C VAL A 127 -6.33 7.71 -4.37
N ALA A 128 -7.30 8.50 -3.90
CA ALA A 128 -7.33 9.06 -2.55
C ALA A 128 -7.38 7.96 -1.47
N ASP A 129 -8.08 6.85 -1.73
CA ASP A 129 -8.07 5.66 -0.85
C ASP A 129 -6.68 4.98 -0.78
N MET A 130 -5.74 5.36 -1.66
CA MET A 130 -4.36 4.85 -1.69
C MET A 130 -3.36 5.78 -0.97
N SER A 131 -3.75 7.00 -0.59
CA SER A 131 -2.88 7.96 0.10
C SER A 131 -2.51 7.46 1.48
N ASP A 132 -1.21 7.45 1.79
CA ASP A 132 -0.75 7.24 3.17
C ASP A 132 -0.79 8.60 3.88
N GLU A 133 -1.36 8.65 5.09
CA GLU A 133 -1.42 9.84 5.97
C GLU A 133 -0.07 10.59 6.11
N SER A 134 1.05 9.92 5.83
CA SER A 134 2.40 10.48 5.91
C SER A 134 2.81 11.41 4.76
N ASP A 135 2.11 11.46 3.62
CA ASP A 135 2.59 12.16 2.41
C ASP A 135 1.83 13.47 2.09
N SER A 136 1.58 14.26 3.13
CA SER A 136 0.88 15.56 3.04
C SER A 136 1.36 16.54 1.96
N GLN A 137 2.65 16.48 1.57
CA GLN A 137 3.18 17.34 0.50
C GLN A 137 2.73 16.89 -0.87
N PHE A 138 2.66 15.58 -1.11
CA PHE A 138 2.16 15.03 -2.36
C PHE A 138 0.65 15.31 -2.49
N ASP A 139 -0.11 15.14 -1.42
CA ASP A 139 -1.54 15.45 -1.40
C ASP A 139 -1.80 16.93 -1.71
N ALA A 140 -1.00 17.85 -1.15
CA ALA A 140 -1.09 19.27 -1.48
C ALA A 140 -0.79 19.56 -2.96
N LEU A 141 0.23 18.92 -3.53
CA LEU A 141 0.55 19.06 -4.95
C LEU A 141 -0.58 18.51 -5.84
N MET A 142 -1.15 17.36 -5.47
CA MET A 142 -2.28 16.77 -6.18
C MET A 142 -3.48 17.70 -6.17
N HIS A 143 -3.79 18.29 -5.01
CA HIS A 143 -4.84 19.29 -4.89
C HIS A 143 -4.61 20.50 -5.82
N ASP A 144 -3.38 21.00 -5.91
CA ASP A 144 -3.02 22.11 -6.81
C ASP A 144 -3.22 21.73 -8.29
N ILE A 145 -2.83 20.50 -8.69
CA ILE A 145 -3.05 19.99 -10.04
C ILE A 145 -4.56 19.93 -10.33
N GLU A 146 -5.35 19.36 -9.45
CA GLU A 146 -6.81 19.28 -9.62
C GLU A 146 -7.47 20.65 -9.72
N LEU A 147 -7.09 21.58 -8.85
CA LEU A 147 -7.59 22.95 -8.90
C LEU A 147 -7.30 23.56 -10.26
N ARG A 148 -6.08 23.34 -10.79
CA ARG A 148 -5.73 23.82 -12.12
C ARG A 148 -6.59 23.18 -13.19
N VAL A 149 -6.79 21.86 -13.16
CA VAL A 149 -7.66 21.15 -14.12
C VAL A 149 -9.08 21.70 -14.08
N ARG A 150 -9.67 21.86 -12.89
CA ARG A 150 -11.03 22.43 -12.72
C ARG A 150 -11.11 23.84 -13.31
N VAL A 151 -10.11 24.69 -13.06
CA VAL A 151 -10.05 26.05 -13.62
C VAL A 151 -9.92 26.03 -15.14
N GLU A 152 -9.08 25.17 -15.71
CA GLU A 152 -8.95 25.05 -17.17
C GLU A 152 -10.26 24.60 -17.81
N LEU A 153 -10.92 23.57 -17.27
CA LEU A 153 -12.21 23.09 -17.76
C LEU A 153 -13.30 24.18 -17.67
N ALA A 154 -13.32 24.96 -16.59
CA ALA A 154 -14.24 26.07 -16.42
C ALA A 154 -14.07 27.18 -17.47
N LYS A 155 -12.85 27.39 -18.03
CA LYS A 155 -12.65 28.35 -19.13
C LYS A 155 -13.38 27.94 -20.42
N PHE A 156 -13.75 26.67 -20.54
CA PHE A 156 -14.51 26.11 -21.65
C PHE A 156 -15.97 25.82 -21.27
N ASP A 157 -16.48 26.42 -20.18
CA ASP A 157 -17.84 26.21 -19.65
C ASP A 157 -18.14 24.73 -19.32
N ILE A 158 -17.13 23.96 -18.90
CA ILE A 158 -17.28 22.58 -18.44
C ILE A 158 -17.22 22.55 -16.90
N GLU A 159 -18.34 22.19 -16.28
CA GLU A 159 -18.47 22.01 -14.82
C GLU A 159 -18.34 20.53 -14.43
N ILE A 160 -17.71 20.26 -13.28
CA ILE A 160 -17.38 18.90 -12.77
C ILE A 160 -17.97 18.71 -11.38
#